data_AF-A0A522LZC2-F1
#
_entry.id   AF-A0A522LZC2-F1
#
_cell.length_a   1.000
_cell.length_b   1.000
_cell.length_c   1.000
_cell.angle_alpha   90.00
_cell.angle_beta   90.00
_cell.angle_gamma   90.00
#
_symmetry.space_group_name_H-M   'P 1'
#
loop_
_entity.id
_entity.type
_entity.pdbx_description
1 polymer ?
#
loop_
_entity_poly.entity_id
_entity_poly.type
_entity_poly.pdbx_seq_one_letter_code
_entity_poly.pdbx_strand_id
1 'polypeptide(L)'
;MSDGTRTAVLRRTESTVSMDICPRCEEGILLTVEVPHDVQVAGSVIRIPNVKAEQCPNCGFRALSGREVRLFEVLFAPHYGRIADLVEALQAARYLGMFLREQETESNVAFGSREYVAALAEDLRDLYLDNESSHVIEGLAAPEGIVPLDVAGRRYRVRLPKIGEGENGVVYDYAEDSRSVFKVAKPRPYSRDHLRQECEVTEFFARQGIPVPRIVEHDRYGSFVVKERLAGKSLAVLYDALGAPSDPRHQRVREAVRAFVDRLLDLFVRHPEAKTSLSPNNIFVVEDGDACACLLVDTGPAPFHDYSRFDFEEYWDVVVPEKIARYRTVGYI
;
A
#
# COMPACT_ATOMS: atom_id res chain seq x y z
N MET A 1 -35.94 -43.37 -2.32
CA MET A 1 -34.58 -43.94 -2.20
C MET A 1 -33.85 -43.55 -3.48
N SER A 2 -32.82 -42.72 -3.52
CA SER A 2 -31.90 -42.20 -2.51
C SER A 2 -31.46 -40.80 -2.96
N ASP A 3 -31.63 -39.84 -2.07
CA ASP A 3 -31.23 -38.44 -2.21
C ASP A 3 -29.71 -38.34 -2.04
N GLY A 4 -29.02 -37.82 -3.05
CA GLY A 4 -27.56 -37.76 -3.12
C GLY A 4 -27.07 -36.37 -2.73
N THR A 5 -27.07 -36.08 -1.43
CA THR A 5 -26.56 -34.83 -0.85
C THR A 5 -25.08 -34.65 -1.18
N ARG A 6 -24.78 -33.80 -2.16
CA ARG A 6 -23.43 -33.30 -2.42
C ARG A 6 -23.07 -32.29 -1.32
N THR A 7 -22.44 -32.79 -0.27
CA THR A 7 -21.76 -31.95 0.73
C THR A 7 -20.60 -31.24 0.03
N ALA A 8 -20.81 -29.97 -0.34
CA ALA A 8 -19.74 -29.09 -0.73
C ALA A 8 -18.81 -28.91 0.48
N VAL A 9 -17.64 -29.53 0.41
CA VAL A 9 -16.55 -29.30 1.36
C VAL A 9 -16.07 -27.87 1.12
N LEU A 10 -16.62 -26.93 1.89
CA LEU A 10 -16.03 -25.63 2.14
C LEU A 10 -14.63 -25.87 2.71
N ARG A 11 -13.62 -25.88 1.84
CA ARG A 11 -12.23 -25.69 2.26
C ARG A 11 -12.18 -24.32 2.90
N ARG A 12 -12.14 -24.29 4.24
CA ARG A 12 -11.63 -23.14 4.99
C ARG A 12 -10.25 -22.85 4.42
N THR A 13 -10.15 -21.78 3.64
CA THR A 13 -8.91 -21.05 3.46
C THR A 13 -8.48 -20.62 4.85
N GLU A 14 -7.53 -21.33 5.44
CA GLU A 14 -6.79 -20.83 6.59
C GLU A 14 -6.19 -19.50 6.14
N SER A 15 -6.70 -18.39 6.69
CA SER A 15 -6.07 -17.09 6.51
C SER A 15 -4.72 -17.19 7.22
N THR A 16 -3.67 -17.48 6.46
CA THR A 16 -2.30 -17.25 6.94
C THR A 16 -2.25 -15.80 7.40
N VAL A 17 -2.01 -15.61 8.69
CA VAL A 17 -1.83 -14.28 9.27
C VAL A 17 -0.65 -13.67 8.53
N SER A 18 -0.94 -12.78 7.58
CA SER A 18 0.05 -12.05 6.81
C SER A 18 0.84 -11.19 7.78
N MET A 19 2.08 -11.60 8.08
CA MET A 19 3.01 -10.79 8.86
C MET A 19 3.61 -9.72 7.94
N ASP A 20 3.42 -8.45 8.28
CA ASP A 20 3.97 -7.31 7.52
C ASP A 20 5.13 -6.65 8.29
N ILE A 21 6.03 -5.99 7.57
CA ILE A 21 7.14 -5.20 8.13
C ILE A 21 6.65 -3.79 8.46
N CYS A 22 7.15 -3.18 9.54
CA CYS A 22 6.75 -1.83 9.95
C CYS A 22 7.16 -0.77 8.91
N PRO A 23 6.24 0.08 8.40
CA PRO A 23 6.56 1.08 7.39
C PRO A 23 7.45 2.20 7.91
N ARG A 24 7.46 2.40 9.24
CA ARG A 24 8.12 3.53 9.86
C ARG A 24 9.59 3.26 10.16
N CYS A 25 9.91 2.06 10.64
CA CYS A 25 11.28 1.71 11.02
C CYS A 25 11.87 0.58 10.18
N GLU A 26 11.04 -0.19 9.46
CA GLU A 26 11.44 -1.37 8.70
C GLU A 26 12.15 -2.48 9.48
N GLU A 27 12.25 -2.32 10.80
CA GLU A 27 12.95 -3.20 11.72
C GLU A 27 12.01 -4.15 12.44
N GLY A 28 10.82 -3.66 12.83
CA GLY A 28 9.84 -4.47 13.53
C GLY A 28 8.86 -5.16 12.58
N ILE A 29 8.39 -6.34 12.96
CA ILE A 29 7.23 -7.01 12.35
C ILE A 29 5.95 -6.45 13.01
N LEU A 30 4.97 -6.05 12.20
CA LEU A 30 3.69 -5.56 12.66
C LEU A 30 2.88 -6.67 13.33
N LEU A 31 2.30 -6.36 14.48
CA LEU A 31 1.41 -7.23 15.22
C LEU A 31 0.00 -6.65 15.19
N THR A 32 -1.01 -7.49 14.93
CA THR A 32 -2.40 -7.09 15.09
C THR A 32 -2.76 -7.04 16.57
N VAL A 33 -3.21 -5.87 17.02
CA VAL A 33 -3.65 -5.59 18.39
C VAL A 33 -5.06 -4.99 18.36
N GLU A 34 -5.78 -5.06 19.48
CA GLU A 34 -7.06 -4.38 19.66
C GLU A 34 -6.89 -3.17 20.56
N VAL A 35 -7.31 -1.99 20.09
CA VAL A 35 -7.13 -0.72 20.80
C VAL A 35 -8.40 0.11 20.75
N PRO A 36 -8.68 0.95 21.77
CA PRO A 36 -9.74 1.93 21.66
C PRO A 36 -9.36 3.04 20.66
N HIS A 37 -10.30 3.48 19.84
CA HIS A 37 -10.14 4.59 18.90
C HIS A 37 -11.19 5.67 19.14
N ASP A 38 -10.75 6.93 19.21
CA ASP A 38 -11.62 8.06 19.52
C ASP A 38 -11.90 8.87 18.25
N VAL A 39 -13.17 9.02 17.90
CA VAL A 39 -13.63 9.78 16.74
C VAL A 39 -14.29 11.08 17.21
N GLN A 40 -13.94 12.21 16.62
CA GLN A 40 -14.61 13.48 16.89
C GLN A 40 -15.82 13.68 15.97
N VAL A 41 -16.98 13.92 16.57
CA VAL A 41 -18.25 14.17 15.88
C VAL A 41 -18.92 15.39 16.49
N ALA A 42 -19.04 16.48 15.73
CA ALA A 42 -19.69 17.73 16.17
C ALA A 42 -19.22 18.22 17.57
N GLY A 43 -17.92 18.15 17.83
CA GLY A 43 -17.32 18.54 19.12
C GLY A 43 -17.47 17.51 20.26
N SER A 44 -18.13 16.37 20.01
CA SER A 44 -18.20 15.25 20.93
C SER A 44 -17.18 14.16 20.55
N VAL A 45 -16.60 13.49 21.56
CA VAL A 45 -15.69 12.35 21.33
C VAL A 45 -16.47 11.05 21.49
N ILE A 46 -16.51 10.24 20.45
CA ILE A 46 -17.09 8.89 20.45
C ILE A 46 -15.94 7.89 20.50
N ARG A 47 -15.85 7.12 21.58
CA ARG A 47 -14.84 6.07 21.74
C ARG A 47 -15.38 4.74 21.21
N ILE A 48 -14.67 4.16 20.25
CA ILE A 48 -14.92 2.83 19.68
C ILE A 48 -13.97 1.85 20.36
N PRO A 49 -14.47 0.86 21.13
CA PRO A 49 -13.62 -0.15 21.75
C PRO A 49 -13.15 -1.19 20.73
N ASN A 50 -12.00 -1.82 21.02
CA ASN A 50 -11.48 -3.01 20.33
C ASN A 50 -11.31 -2.87 18.81
N VAL A 51 -10.90 -1.68 18.35
CA VAL A 51 -10.56 -1.47 16.94
C VAL A 51 -9.26 -2.20 16.64
N LYS A 52 -9.23 -2.96 15.55
CA LYS A 52 -8.01 -3.64 15.10
C LYS A 52 -6.99 -2.59 14.64
N ALA A 53 -5.77 -2.75 15.12
CA ALA A 53 -4.64 -1.92 14.72
C ALA A 53 -3.42 -2.80 14.50
N GLU A 54 -2.57 -2.38 13.56
CA GLU A 54 -1.22 -2.90 13.41
C GLU A 54 -0.30 -2.04 14.27
N GLN A 55 0.44 -2.70 15.15
CA GLN A 55 1.40 -2.06 16.03
C GLN A 55 2.79 -2.64 15.83
N CYS A 56 3.78 -1.76 15.64
CA CYS A 56 5.18 -2.12 15.67
C CYS A 56 5.68 -2.13 17.13
N PRO A 57 6.19 -3.26 17.65
CA PRO A 57 6.75 -3.32 19.00
C PRO A 57 8.09 -2.57 19.11
N ASN A 58 8.80 -2.38 17.99
CA ASN A 58 10.12 -1.72 17.98
C ASN A 58 10.02 -0.19 18.10
N CYS A 59 9.29 0.47 17.18
CA CYS A 59 9.22 1.94 17.13
C CYS A 59 7.88 2.52 17.63
N GLY A 60 6.97 1.68 18.12
CA GLY A 60 5.64 2.10 18.57
C GLY A 60 4.72 2.64 17.47
N PHE A 61 5.07 2.45 16.19
CA PHE A 61 4.18 2.79 15.08
C PHE A 61 2.84 2.08 15.27
N ARG A 62 1.76 2.82 15.08
CA ARG A 62 0.41 2.30 15.17
C ARG A 62 -0.40 2.85 14.01
N ALA A 63 -0.90 1.95 13.19
CA ALA A 63 -1.90 2.26 12.19
C ALA A 63 -3.14 1.42 12.50
N LEU A 64 -4.31 2.03 12.39
CA LEU A 64 -5.53 1.24 12.42
C LEU A 64 -5.48 0.25 11.25
N SER A 65 -5.81 -1.00 11.51
CA SER A 65 -5.72 -2.11 10.56
C SER A 65 -7.07 -2.78 10.43
N GLY A 66 -7.23 -3.53 9.34
CA GLY A 66 -8.55 -3.99 8.94
C GLY A 66 -9.29 -2.95 8.12
N ARG A 67 -10.47 -3.34 7.67
CA ARG A 67 -11.22 -2.60 6.67
C ARG A 67 -11.81 -1.27 7.31
N GLU A 68 -11.85 -1.11 8.66
CA GLU A 68 -12.83 -0.34 9.51
C GLU A 68 -12.64 1.19 9.49
N VAL A 69 -11.55 1.62 8.89
CA VAL A 69 -10.86 2.80 9.40
C VAL A 69 -11.36 4.10 8.76
N ARG A 70 -11.95 4.06 7.56
CA ARG A 70 -12.43 5.28 6.86
C ARG A 70 -13.93 5.50 6.87
N LEU A 71 -14.72 4.56 7.38
CA LEU A 71 -16.16 4.75 7.44
C LEU A 71 -16.54 5.89 8.39
N PHE A 72 -15.88 5.96 9.53
CA PHE A 72 -16.14 6.96 10.55
C PHE A 72 -15.64 8.36 10.12
N GLU A 73 -14.47 8.46 9.48
CA GLU A 73 -13.95 9.76 9.03
C GLU A 73 -14.78 10.38 7.89
N VAL A 74 -15.36 9.56 7.00
CA VAL A 74 -16.23 10.04 5.91
C VAL A 74 -17.65 10.35 6.39
N LEU A 75 -18.23 9.50 7.25
CA LEU A 75 -19.57 9.74 7.82
C LEU A 75 -19.61 10.98 8.74
N PHE A 76 -18.48 11.33 9.36
CA PHE A 76 -18.41 12.41 10.35
C PHE A 76 -17.54 13.59 9.92
N ALA A 77 -17.21 13.68 8.64
CA ALA A 77 -16.44 14.78 8.08
C ALA A 77 -17.21 16.11 8.16
N PRO A 78 -16.66 17.16 8.81
CA PRO A 78 -17.40 18.38 9.15
C PRO A 78 -17.80 19.27 7.95
N HIS A 79 -17.38 18.91 6.74
CA HIS A 79 -17.63 19.68 5.53
C HIS A 79 -18.95 19.33 4.81
N TYR A 80 -19.64 18.26 5.23
CA TYR A 80 -20.97 17.95 4.70
C TYR A 80 -22.02 18.64 5.56
N GLY A 81 -22.38 19.86 5.17
CA GLY A 81 -23.39 20.67 5.85
C GLY A 81 -24.81 20.11 5.71
N ARG A 82 -25.05 19.20 4.76
CA ARG A 82 -26.35 18.53 4.52
C ARG A 82 -26.14 17.06 4.18
N ILE A 83 -27.10 16.22 4.57
CA ILE A 83 -27.13 14.78 4.27
C ILE A 83 -27.04 14.52 2.75
N ALA A 84 -27.63 15.40 1.92
CA ALA A 84 -27.56 15.31 0.47
C ALA A 84 -26.13 15.41 -0.09
N ASP A 85 -25.28 16.24 0.51
CA ASP A 85 -23.89 16.42 0.07
C ASP A 85 -23.05 15.16 0.41
N LEU A 86 -23.36 14.51 1.54
CA LEU A 86 -22.81 13.20 1.92
C LEU A 86 -23.32 12.08 0.99
N VAL A 87 -24.61 12.08 0.66
CA VAL A 87 -25.23 11.12 -0.28
C VAL A 87 -24.62 11.24 -1.68
N GLU A 88 -24.44 12.45 -2.19
CA GLU A 88 -23.83 12.70 -3.51
C GLU A 88 -22.36 12.28 -3.53
N ALA A 89 -21.61 12.53 -2.46
CA ALA A 89 -20.24 12.05 -2.30
C ALA A 89 -20.16 10.51 -2.25
N LEU A 90 -21.07 9.86 -1.52
CA LEU A 90 -21.19 8.40 -1.44
C LEU A 90 -21.61 7.79 -2.79
N GLN A 91 -22.55 8.40 -3.51
CA GLN A 91 -22.97 7.97 -4.85
C GLN A 91 -21.88 8.16 -5.90
N ALA A 92 -21.15 9.28 -5.86
CA ALA A 92 -20.00 9.53 -6.73
C ALA A 92 -18.86 8.53 -6.49
N ALA A 93 -18.72 8.07 -5.24
CA ALA A 93 -17.84 6.96 -4.84
C ALA A 93 -18.49 5.57 -5.04
N ARG A 94 -19.59 5.47 -5.78
CA ARG A 94 -20.31 4.24 -6.16
C ARG A 94 -20.86 3.40 -5.00
N TYR A 95 -21.08 3.98 -3.82
CA TYR A 95 -21.84 3.38 -2.72
C TYR A 95 -23.36 3.48 -2.98
N LEU A 96 -23.86 2.74 -3.97
CA LEU A 96 -25.24 2.82 -4.44
C LEU A 96 -26.24 1.96 -3.64
N GLY A 97 -25.76 1.06 -2.79
CA GLY A 97 -26.59 0.16 -1.97
C GLY A 97 -27.05 0.73 -0.63
N MET A 98 -26.59 1.92 -0.25
CA MET A 98 -26.86 2.54 1.06
C MET A 98 -28.15 3.38 1.11
N PHE A 99 -28.84 3.54 -0.02
CA PHE A 99 -30.04 4.36 -0.10
C PHE A 99 -31.23 3.48 -0.43
N LEU A 100 -32.22 3.47 0.48
CA LEU A 100 -33.53 2.91 0.19
C LEU A 100 -34.02 3.52 -1.13
N ARG A 101 -34.51 2.65 -2.03
CA ARG A 101 -35.28 3.08 -3.21
C ARG A 101 -36.34 4.07 -2.73
N GLU A 102 -36.33 5.27 -3.29
CA GLU A 102 -37.34 6.29 -3.03
C GLU A 102 -38.74 5.69 -3.18
N GLN A 103 -39.38 5.42 -2.04
CA GLN A 103 -40.83 5.46 -1.95
C GLN A 103 -41.18 6.48 -0.87
N GLU A 104 -41.56 7.64 -1.39
CA GLU A 104 -42.51 8.61 -0.83
C GLU A 104 -42.26 9.17 0.58
N THR A 105 -41.92 10.46 0.57
CA THR A 105 -42.38 11.49 1.52
C THR A 105 -42.00 11.36 2.99
N GLU A 106 -40.72 11.41 3.33
CA GLU A 106 -40.30 11.88 4.68
C GLU A 106 -39.11 12.84 4.61
N SER A 107 -39.32 13.99 3.98
CA SER A 107 -38.51 15.17 4.25
C SER A 107 -39.01 15.83 5.52
N ASN A 108 -38.54 15.37 6.68
CA ASN A 108 -38.47 16.15 7.93
C ASN A 108 -37.47 15.51 8.89
N VAL A 109 -36.62 16.35 9.49
CA VAL A 109 -35.54 15.99 10.42
C VAL A 109 -36.07 15.16 11.59
N ALA A 110 -35.65 13.90 11.70
CA ALA A 110 -35.81 13.11 12.92
C ALA A 110 -34.67 12.08 13.03
N PHE A 111 -34.00 12.07 14.18
CA PHE A 111 -33.02 11.06 14.55
C PHE A 111 -33.64 9.66 14.39
N GLY A 112 -33.01 8.80 13.58
CA GLY A 112 -33.46 7.43 13.38
C GLY A 112 -33.57 6.67 14.72
N SER A 113 -34.53 5.75 14.81
CA SER A 113 -34.72 4.92 16.01
C SER A 113 -33.45 4.14 16.37
N ARG A 114 -33.33 3.68 17.62
CA ARG A 114 -32.20 2.81 18.02
C ARG A 114 -32.13 1.55 17.16
N GLU A 115 -33.26 0.98 16.71
CA GLU A 115 -33.26 -0.12 15.75
C GLU A 115 -32.71 0.31 14.38
N TYR A 116 -33.03 1.51 13.89
CA TYR A 116 -32.49 2.04 12.64
C TYR A 116 -30.98 2.27 12.72
N VAL A 117 -30.47 2.81 13.84
CA VAL A 117 -29.02 2.96 14.06
C VAL A 117 -28.33 1.60 14.19
N ALA A 118 -28.99 0.60 14.78
CA ALA A 118 -28.46 -0.76 14.88
C ALA A 118 -28.44 -1.49 13.53
N ALA A 119 -29.48 -1.32 12.70
CA ALA A 119 -29.56 -1.83 11.34
C ALA A 119 -28.55 -1.13 10.42
N LEU A 120 -28.46 0.19 10.50
CA LEU A 120 -27.41 0.97 9.81
C LEU A 120 -26.02 0.52 10.25
N ALA A 121 -25.82 0.20 11.53
CA ALA A 121 -24.54 -0.33 12.00
C ALA A 121 -24.25 -1.75 11.48
N GLU A 122 -25.24 -2.60 11.23
CA GLU A 122 -25.06 -3.89 10.55
C GLU A 122 -24.82 -3.74 9.05
N ASP A 123 -25.60 -2.90 8.37
CA ASP A 123 -25.43 -2.61 6.94
C ASP A 123 -24.07 -1.95 6.66
N LEU A 124 -23.65 -1.03 7.54
CA LEU A 124 -22.33 -0.43 7.53
C LEU A 124 -21.25 -1.48 7.79
N ARG A 125 -21.50 -2.49 8.65
CA ARG A 125 -20.57 -3.58 8.96
C ARG A 125 -20.46 -4.62 7.82
N ASP A 126 -21.52 -4.80 7.03
CA ASP A 126 -21.51 -5.63 5.83
C ASP A 126 -20.83 -4.91 4.65
N LEU A 127 -21.12 -3.61 4.45
CA LEU A 127 -20.45 -2.73 3.47
C LEU A 127 -18.94 -2.56 3.77
N TYR A 128 -18.63 -2.52 5.06
CA TYR A 128 -17.31 -2.48 5.65
C TYR A 128 -16.46 -3.72 5.31
N LEU A 129 -17.10 -4.88 5.18
CA LEU A 129 -16.47 -6.11 4.73
C LEU A 129 -16.33 -6.17 3.20
N ASP A 130 -16.97 -5.27 2.44
CA ASP A 130 -17.07 -5.36 0.97
C ASP A 130 -16.16 -4.34 0.21
N ASN A 131 -15.22 -3.69 0.91
CA ASN A 131 -14.54 -2.49 0.39
C ASN A 131 -13.65 -2.74 -0.85
N GLU A 132 -13.95 -1.99 -1.92
CA GLU A 132 -13.52 -1.99 -3.33
C GLU A 132 -12.13 -2.54 -3.74
N SER A 133 -11.14 -2.62 -2.86
CA SER A 133 -9.82 -3.20 -3.16
C SER A 133 -9.66 -4.64 -2.64
N SER A 134 -10.47 -5.08 -1.66
CA SER A 134 -10.46 -6.46 -1.15
C SER A 134 -11.00 -7.45 -2.19
N HIS A 135 -12.16 -7.20 -2.80
CA HIS A 135 -12.71 -8.08 -3.86
C HIS A 135 -11.87 -8.07 -5.12
N VAL A 136 -11.27 -6.92 -5.41
CA VAL A 136 -10.34 -6.74 -6.50
C VAL A 136 -9.07 -7.56 -6.25
N ILE A 137 -8.39 -7.41 -5.11
CA ILE A 137 -7.12 -8.10 -4.85
C ILE A 137 -7.33 -9.60 -4.59
N GLU A 138 -8.39 -10.00 -3.87
CA GLU A 138 -8.73 -11.42 -3.65
C GLU A 138 -9.18 -12.12 -4.95
N GLY A 139 -9.90 -11.41 -5.83
CA GLY A 139 -10.28 -11.90 -7.17
C GLY A 139 -9.13 -12.00 -8.17
N LEU A 140 -7.99 -11.39 -7.87
CA LEU A 140 -6.77 -11.38 -8.68
C LEU A 140 -5.75 -12.46 -8.26
N ALA A 141 -6.13 -13.35 -7.33
CA ALA A 141 -5.28 -14.40 -6.79
C ALA A 141 -5.12 -15.66 -7.69
N ALA A 142 -5.78 -15.74 -8.87
CA ALA A 142 -5.61 -16.80 -9.90
C ALA A 142 -6.34 -16.44 -11.23
N PRO A 143 -6.19 -17.18 -12.35
CA PRO A 143 -4.98 -17.64 -13.05
C PRO A 143 -4.47 -16.58 -14.06
N GLU A 144 -3.38 -16.87 -14.78
CA GLU A 144 -2.80 -16.01 -15.83
C GLU A 144 -3.83 -15.46 -16.82
N GLY A 145 -3.71 -14.18 -17.18
CA GLY A 145 -4.61 -13.55 -18.15
C GLY A 145 -4.68 -12.04 -18.04
N ILE A 146 -5.45 -11.41 -18.92
CA ILE A 146 -5.76 -9.98 -18.82
C ILE A 146 -7.15 -9.82 -18.26
N VAL A 147 -7.27 -9.06 -17.18
CA VAL A 147 -8.51 -8.86 -16.43
C VAL A 147 -8.87 -7.38 -16.33
N PRO A 148 -10.16 -7.03 -16.41
CA PRO A 148 -10.60 -5.67 -16.15
C PRO A 148 -10.46 -5.34 -14.66
N LEU A 149 -10.07 -4.10 -14.37
CA LEU A 149 -9.84 -3.59 -13.04
C LEU A 149 -10.51 -2.22 -12.90
N ASP A 150 -11.57 -2.13 -12.10
CA ASP A 150 -12.24 -0.86 -11.82
C ASP A 150 -11.59 -0.19 -10.60
N VAL A 151 -10.94 0.96 -10.80
CA VAL A 151 -10.29 1.75 -9.73
C VAL A 151 -10.60 3.22 -9.89
N ALA A 152 -11.02 3.88 -8.80
CA ALA A 152 -11.35 5.30 -8.78
C ALA A 152 -12.36 5.71 -9.87
N GLY A 153 -13.36 4.85 -10.12
CA GLY A 153 -14.40 5.08 -11.13
C GLY A 153 -13.95 4.93 -12.59
N ARG A 154 -12.69 4.52 -12.84
CA ARG A 154 -12.13 4.23 -14.16
C ARG A 154 -11.88 2.74 -14.32
N ARG A 155 -12.01 2.25 -15.55
CA ARG A 155 -11.79 0.84 -15.89
C ARG A 155 -10.45 0.68 -16.59
N TYR A 156 -9.56 -0.06 -15.96
CA TYR A 156 -8.24 -0.43 -16.48
C TYR A 156 -8.22 -1.90 -16.88
N ARG A 157 -7.13 -2.31 -17.52
CA ARG A 157 -6.82 -3.72 -17.76
C ARG A 157 -5.42 -4.03 -17.23
N VAL A 158 -5.32 -5.06 -16.41
CA VAL A 158 -4.04 -5.53 -15.86
C VAL A 158 -3.80 -6.98 -16.25
N ARG A 159 -2.53 -7.38 -16.35
CA ARG A 159 -2.15 -8.77 -16.60
C ARG A 159 -1.75 -9.45 -15.29
N LEU A 160 -2.30 -10.65 -15.10
CA LEU A 160 -2.01 -11.56 -13.99
C LEU A 160 -0.92 -12.58 -14.38
N PRO A 161 -0.15 -13.08 -13.40
CA PRO A 161 -0.21 -12.76 -11.97
C PRO A 161 0.34 -11.36 -11.67
N LYS A 162 0.11 -10.88 -10.44
CA LYS A 162 0.84 -9.71 -9.91
C LYS A 162 2.36 -9.94 -10.04
N ILE A 163 3.09 -8.88 -10.37
CA ILE A 163 4.56 -8.92 -10.51
C ILE A 163 5.28 -8.46 -9.24
N GLY A 164 4.55 -7.83 -8.31
CA GLY A 164 5.07 -7.45 -7.02
C GLY A 164 3.96 -7.13 -6.03
N GLU A 165 4.21 -7.37 -4.76
CA GLU A 165 3.36 -6.94 -3.65
C GLU A 165 4.24 -6.33 -2.58
N GLY A 166 3.98 -5.06 -2.28
CA GLY A 166 4.61 -4.36 -1.16
C GLY A 166 3.61 -4.18 -0.02
N GLU A 167 4.05 -3.48 1.02
CA GLU A 167 3.20 -3.19 2.18
C GLU A 167 1.97 -2.36 1.78
N ASN A 168 2.16 -1.35 0.94
CA ASN A 168 1.12 -0.35 0.62
C ASN A 168 0.40 -0.60 -0.70
N GLY A 169 0.82 -1.59 -1.49
CA GLY A 169 0.19 -1.79 -2.79
C GLY A 169 0.60 -3.07 -3.49
N VAL A 170 -0.17 -3.38 -4.52
CA VAL A 170 0.07 -4.53 -5.40
C VAL A 170 0.36 -4.00 -6.80
N VAL A 171 1.39 -4.57 -7.44
CA VAL A 171 1.89 -4.15 -8.74
C VAL A 171 1.56 -5.22 -9.78
N TYR A 172 0.97 -4.79 -10.89
CA TYR A 172 0.62 -5.62 -12.03
C TYR A 172 1.28 -5.08 -13.31
N ASP A 173 1.40 -5.95 -14.31
CA ASP A 173 1.63 -5.53 -15.68
C ASP A 173 0.44 -4.70 -16.18
N TYR A 174 0.70 -3.51 -16.75
CA TYR A 174 -0.37 -2.74 -17.38
C TYR A 174 -0.68 -3.29 -18.77
N ALA A 175 -1.92 -3.70 -19.03
CA ALA A 175 -2.24 -4.42 -20.26
C ALA A 175 -2.32 -3.52 -21.49
N GLU A 176 -2.52 -2.22 -21.31
CA GLU A 176 -2.66 -1.24 -22.39
C GLU A 176 -1.33 -0.67 -22.87
N ASP A 177 -0.30 -0.63 -22.01
CA ASP A 177 1.08 -0.28 -22.37
C ASP A 177 2.06 -1.25 -21.69
N SER A 178 2.73 -2.08 -22.49
CA SER A 178 3.72 -3.05 -22.01
C SER A 178 4.96 -2.41 -21.38
N ARG A 179 5.17 -1.11 -21.59
CA ARG A 179 6.24 -0.32 -20.97
C ARG A 179 5.82 0.28 -19.63
N SER A 180 4.65 -0.11 -19.11
CA SER A 180 4.13 0.40 -17.86
C SER A 180 3.66 -0.71 -16.92
N VAL A 181 3.63 -0.37 -15.64
CA VAL A 181 3.12 -1.19 -14.55
C VAL A 181 2.02 -0.41 -13.84
N PHE A 182 1.04 -1.14 -13.32
CA PHE A 182 -0.09 -0.60 -12.59
C PHE A 182 0.04 -0.98 -11.12
N LYS A 183 0.30 -0.01 -10.24
CA LYS A 183 0.30 -0.20 -8.78
C LYS A 183 -1.03 0.29 -8.21
N VAL A 184 -1.73 -0.59 -7.51
CA VAL A 184 -2.96 -0.26 -6.77
C VAL A 184 -2.66 -0.24 -5.28
N ALA A 185 -3.21 0.75 -4.55
CA ALA A 185 -3.07 0.78 -3.10
C ALA A 185 -3.84 -0.38 -2.46
N LYS A 186 -3.28 -0.97 -1.38
CA LYS A 186 -4.02 -1.92 -0.55
C LYS A 186 -5.23 -1.22 0.13
N PRO A 187 -6.27 -1.96 0.55
CA PRO A 187 -7.46 -1.41 1.21
C PRO A 187 -7.20 -0.95 2.65
N ARG A 188 -6.02 -0.35 2.92
CA ARG A 188 -5.68 0.29 4.19
C ARG A 188 -5.61 1.81 3.94
N PRO A 189 -6.20 2.64 4.81
CA PRO A 189 -6.24 4.10 4.62
C PRO A 189 -4.87 4.72 4.40
N TYR A 190 -3.88 4.28 5.19
CA TYR A 190 -2.52 4.79 5.10
C TYR A 190 -1.84 4.43 3.79
N SER A 191 -2.24 3.33 3.13
CA SER A 191 -1.68 2.92 1.85
C SER A 191 -2.00 3.90 0.72
N ARG A 192 -3.18 4.52 0.75
CA ARG A 192 -3.56 5.57 -0.22
C ARG A 192 -2.80 6.86 0.01
N ASP A 193 -2.72 7.30 1.26
CA ASP A 193 -1.96 8.51 1.61
C ASP A 193 -0.47 8.32 1.30
N HIS A 194 0.06 7.12 1.55
CA HIS A 194 1.42 6.73 1.16
C HIS A 194 1.61 6.72 -0.35
N LEU A 195 0.68 6.16 -1.13
CA LEU A 195 0.80 6.14 -2.59
C LEU A 195 0.74 7.56 -3.19
N ARG A 196 -0.08 8.45 -2.63
CA ARG A 196 -0.11 9.87 -3.01
C ARG A 196 1.23 10.54 -2.72
N GLN A 197 1.74 10.39 -1.50
CA GLN A 197 3.03 10.96 -1.10
C GLN A 197 4.19 10.37 -1.92
N GLU A 198 4.16 9.07 -2.21
CA GLU A 198 5.11 8.40 -3.09
C GLU A 198 5.15 9.08 -4.47
N CYS A 199 3.99 9.46 -5.02
CA CYS A 199 3.95 10.18 -6.30
C CYS A 199 4.61 11.57 -6.20
N GLU A 200 4.28 12.35 -5.18
CA GLU A 200 4.86 13.69 -4.95
C GLU A 200 6.39 13.63 -4.77
N VAL A 201 6.87 12.66 -4.00
CA VAL A 201 8.30 12.46 -3.73
C VAL A 201 9.03 11.89 -4.95
N THR A 202 8.41 10.98 -5.72
CA THR A 202 8.96 10.48 -6.99
C THR A 202 9.21 11.66 -7.95
N GLU A 203 8.24 12.56 -8.13
CA GLU A 203 8.41 13.74 -8.98
C GLU A 203 9.50 14.69 -8.46
N PHE A 204 9.59 14.86 -7.14
CA PHE A 204 10.68 15.62 -6.53
C PHE A 204 12.04 15.01 -6.86
N PHE A 205 12.22 13.71 -6.67
CA PHE A 205 13.47 13.01 -6.99
C PHE A 205 13.85 13.12 -8.47
N ALA A 206 12.88 12.96 -9.38
CA ALA A 206 13.11 13.16 -10.81
C ALA A 206 13.65 14.58 -11.10
N ARG A 207 13.10 15.63 -10.47
CA ARG A 207 13.58 17.02 -10.61
C ARG A 207 14.98 17.24 -10.03
N GLN A 208 15.35 16.47 -9.01
CA GLN A 208 16.70 16.49 -8.41
C GLN A 208 17.71 15.62 -9.17
N GLY A 209 17.31 15.02 -10.29
CA GLY A 209 18.16 14.16 -11.10
C GLY A 209 18.44 12.79 -10.48
N ILE A 210 17.68 12.38 -9.47
CA ILE A 210 17.72 11.02 -8.92
C ILE A 210 16.92 10.11 -9.86
N PRO A 211 17.53 9.03 -10.40
CA PRO A 211 16.83 8.05 -11.21
C PRO A 211 15.66 7.40 -10.45
N VAL A 212 14.45 7.60 -10.95
CA VAL A 212 13.19 7.03 -10.45
C VAL A 212 12.29 6.67 -11.65
N PRO A 213 11.36 5.70 -11.52
CA PRO A 213 10.44 5.38 -12.60
C PRO A 213 9.53 6.58 -12.92
N ARG A 214 9.38 6.90 -14.20
CA ARG A 214 8.45 7.96 -14.63
C ARG A 214 7.02 7.59 -14.26
N ILE A 215 6.32 8.52 -13.63
CA ILE A 215 4.87 8.40 -13.40
C ILE A 215 4.16 8.80 -14.69
N VAL A 216 3.32 7.90 -15.19
CA VAL A 216 2.52 8.10 -16.40
C VAL A 216 1.16 8.69 -16.05
N GLU A 217 0.53 8.14 -15.01
CA GLU A 217 -0.79 8.53 -14.54
C GLU A 217 -0.91 8.18 -13.06
N HIS A 218 -1.63 8.99 -12.29
CA HIS A 218 -2.08 8.65 -10.95
C HIS A 218 -3.35 9.45 -10.65
N ASP A 219 -4.07 9.08 -9.60
CA ASP A 219 -5.17 9.90 -9.10
C ASP A 219 -4.73 10.77 -7.91
N ARG A 220 -5.54 11.78 -7.61
CA ARG A 220 -5.30 12.70 -6.48
C ARG A 220 -5.50 12.06 -5.10
N TYR A 221 -6.14 10.90 -5.05
CA TYR A 221 -6.47 10.21 -3.81
C TYR A 221 -5.54 9.06 -3.46
N GLY A 222 -4.56 8.75 -4.32
CA GLY A 222 -3.60 7.67 -4.10
C GLY A 222 -4.24 6.28 -4.19
N SER A 223 -5.32 6.12 -4.96
CA SER A 223 -5.92 4.82 -5.23
C SER A 223 -5.06 3.99 -6.18
N PHE A 224 -4.41 4.61 -7.15
CA PHE A 224 -3.53 3.92 -8.10
C PHE A 224 -2.43 4.83 -8.65
N VAL A 225 -1.43 4.19 -9.24
CA VAL A 225 -0.42 4.84 -10.07
C VAL A 225 0.04 3.92 -11.20
N VAL A 226 0.13 4.47 -12.39
CA VAL A 226 0.76 3.87 -13.56
C VAL A 226 2.17 4.43 -13.68
N LYS A 227 3.17 3.55 -13.65
CA LYS A 227 4.59 3.92 -13.75
C LYS A 227 5.25 3.20 -14.91
N GLU A 228 6.39 3.71 -15.35
CA GLU A 228 7.25 3.01 -16.29
C GLU A 228 7.70 1.65 -15.74
N ARG A 229 7.73 0.64 -16.61
CA ARG A 229 8.28 -0.69 -16.31
C ARG A 229 9.80 -0.61 -16.28
N LEU A 230 10.38 -1.15 -15.22
CA LEU A 230 11.81 -1.18 -15.01
C LEU A 230 12.44 -2.44 -15.65
N ALA A 231 13.60 -2.26 -16.28
CA ALA A 231 14.38 -3.37 -16.86
C ALA A 231 15.29 -4.08 -15.84
N GLY A 232 15.42 -3.53 -14.62
CA GLY A 232 16.30 -4.05 -13.55
C GLY A 232 15.58 -4.95 -12.54
N LYS A 233 16.34 -5.38 -11.52
CA LYS A 233 15.81 -6.12 -10.36
C LYS A 233 16.18 -5.39 -9.07
N SER A 234 15.40 -5.57 -8.00
CA SER A 234 15.79 -5.05 -6.70
C SER A 234 17.11 -5.65 -6.22
N LEU A 235 17.90 -4.88 -5.49
CA LEU A 235 19.14 -5.33 -4.88
C LEU A 235 18.87 -6.54 -3.97
N ALA A 236 17.73 -6.56 -3.28
CA ALA A 236 17.31 -7.69 -2.45
C ALA A 236 17.22 -9.02 -3.21
N VAL A 237 16.77 -9.00 -4.47
CA VAL A 237 16.68 -10.20 -5.33
C VAL A 237 18.03 -10.54 -5.97
N LEU A 238 18.87 -9.54 -6.23
CA LEU A 238 20.15 -9.73 -6.91
C LEU A 238 21.28 -10.17 -6.00
N TYR A 239 21.27 -9.74 -4.73
CA TYR A 239 22.42 -9.75 -3.84
C TYR A 239 23.10 -11.12 -3.73
N ASP A 240 22.35 -12.21 -3.49
CA ASP A 240 22.94 -13.54 -3.36
C ASP A 240 23.53 -14.08 -4.68
N ALA A 241 23.02 -13.58 -5.81
CA ALA A 241 23.45 -13.99 -7.15
C ALA A 241 24.64 -13.17 -7.67
N LEU A 242 25.16 -12.21 -6.89
CA LEU A 242 26.32 -11.40 -7.27
C LEU A 242 27.64 -12.19 -7.22
N GLY A 243 27.66 -13.31 -6.49
CA GLY A 243 28.86 -14.12 -6.29
C GLY A 243 29.73 -13.61 -5.14
N ALA A 244 30.99 -14.09 -5.10
CA ALA A 244 31.94 -13.74 -4.06
C ALA A 244 32.28 -12.24 -4.10
N PRO A 245 32.69 -11.62 -2.97
CA PRO A 245 33.07 -10.20 -2.96
C PRO A 245 34.22 -9.83 -3.93
N SER A 246 35.04 -10.81 -4.31
CA SER A 246 36.10 -10.66 -5.31
C SER A 246 35.61 -10.70 -6.75
N ASP A 247 34.37 -11.09 -7.01
CA ASP A 247 33.86 -11.26 -8.37
C ASP A 247 33.65 -9.90 -9.04
N PRO A 248 34.04 -9.73 -10.32
CA PRO A 248 33.93 -8.44 -11.02
C PRO A 248 32.50 -7.87 -11.03
N ARG A 249 31.49 -8.74 -11.14
CA ARG A 249 30.09 -8.34 -11.10
C ARG A 249 29.71 -7.78 -9.73
N HIS A 250 30.11 -8.46 -8.65
CA HIS A 250 29.86 -8.01 -7.28
C HIS A 250 30.45 -6.62 -7.05
N GLN A 251 31.71 -6.42 -7.43
CA GLN A 251 32.41 -5.14 -7.27
C GLN A 251 31.72 -4.01 -8.03
N ARG A 252 31.35 -4.23 -9.30
CA ARG A 252 30.64 -3.23 -10.11
C ARG A 252 29.28 -2.84 -9.53
N VAL A 253 28.49 -3.83 -9.09
CA VAL A 253 27.17 -3.55 -8.49
C VAL A 253 27.35 -2.80 -7.17
N ARG A 254 28.28 -3.22 -6.32
CA ARG A 254 28.61 -2.54 -5.06
C ARG A 254 29.02 -1.08 -5.27
N GLU A 255 29.87 -0.82 -6.25
CA GLU A 255 30.31 0.55 -6.60
C GLU A 255 29.16 1.42 -7.11
N ALA A 256 28.31 0.89 -7.99
CA ALA A 256 27.14 1.59 -8.50
C ALA A 256 26.15 1.92 -7.37
N VAL A 257 25.88 0.97 -6.47
CA VAL A 257 25.00 1.17 -5.31
C VAL A 257 25.61 2.20 -4.36
N ARG A 258 26.93 2.19 -4.11
CA ARG A 258 27.60 3.22 -3.30
C ARG A 258 27.39 4.60 -3.87
N ALA A 259 27.76 4.80 -5.14
CA ALA A 259 27.62 6.10 -5.79
C ALA A 259 26.17 6.59 -5.80
N PHE A 260 25.21 5.67 -5.91
CA PHE A 260 23.79 6.00 -5.86
C PHE A 260 23.32 6.40 -4.45
N VAL A 261 23.71 5.64 -3.44
CA VAL A 261 23.39 5.91 -2.03
C VAL A 261 24.00 7.23 -1.58
N ASP A 262 25.27 7.50 -1.91
CA ASP A 262 25.93 8.76 -1.57
C ASP A 262 25.16 9.97 -2.12
N ARG A 263 24.69 9.89 -3.38
CA ARG A 263 23.86 10.93 -4.00
C ARG A 263 22.51 11.14 -3.27
N LEU A 264 21.90 10.07 -2.76
CA LEU A 264 20.67 10.15 -1.98
C LEU A 264 20.92 10.78 -0.61
N LEU A 265 22.00 10.40 0.07
CA LEU A 265 22.39 10.98 1.35
C LEU A 265 22.68 12.48 1.23
N ASP A 266 23.42 12.90 0.20
CA ASP A 266 23.65 14.32 -0.12
C ASP A 266 22.35 15.09 -0.36
N LEU A 267 21.36 14.44 -0.96
CA LEU A 267 20.04 15.03 -1.15
C LEU A 267 19.28 15.13 0.18
N PHE A 268 19.32 14.09 1.03
CA PHE A 268 18.65 14.06 2.32
C PHE A 268 19.22 15.06 3.33
N VAL A 269 20.50 15.41 3.23
CA VAL A 269 21.10 16.49 4.02
C VAL A 269 20.49 17.85 3.64
N ARG A 270 20.25 18.08 2.36
CA ARG A 270 19.67 19.33 1.83
C ARG A 270 18.15 19.39 2.00
N HIS A 271 17.50 18.23 1.97
CA HIS A 271 16.04 18.05 1.98
C HIS A 271 15.64 16.92 2.95
N PRO A 272 15.75 17.13 4.27
CA PRO A 272 15.45 16.10 5.26
C PRO A 272 13.99 15.61 5.23
N GLU A 273 13.07 16.44 4.76
CA GLU A 273 11.65 16.11 4.54
C GLU A 273 11.43 15.08 3.44
N ALA A 274 12.36 14.98 2.49
CA ALA A 274 12.29 14.08 1.34
C ALA A 274 13.01 12.74 1.59
N LYS A 275 13.52 12.50 2.81
CA LYS A 275 14.12 11.22 3.18
C LYS A 275 13.16 10.08 2.85
N THR A 276 13.69 9.06 2.20
CA THR A 276 13.00 7.79 1.96
C THR A 276 13.87 6.65 2.47
N SER A 277 13.33 5.43 2.40
CA SER A 277 14.07 4.25 2.80
C SER A 277 15.16 3.86 1.80
N LEU A 278 16.40 3.75 2.28
CA LEU A 278 17.52 3.09 1.61
C LEU A 278 17.47 1.56 1.78
N SER A 279 16.30 0.94 1.57
CA SER A 279 16.15 -0.52 1.61
C SER A 279 16.73 -1.19 0.35
N PRO A 280 17.37 -2.37 0.46
CA PRO A 280 17.76 -3.14 -0.73
C PRO A 280 16.56 -3.57 -1.60
N ASN A 281 15.33 -3.55 -1.09
CA ASN A 281 14.15 -3.80 -1.91
C ASN A 281 13.77 -2.58 -2.78
N ASN A 282 14.17 -1.38 -2.34
CA ASN A 282 13.82 -0.11 -2.98
C ASN A 282 14.90 0.37 -3.97
N ILE A 283 16.09 -0.20 -3.92
CA ILE A 283 17.16 0.08 -4.88
C ILE A 283 17.12 -0.98 -5.97
N PHE A 284 16.73 -0.58 -7.17
CA PHE A 284 16.79 -1.43 -8.35
C PHE A 284 18.11 -1.22 -9.07
N VAL A 285 18.69 -2.33 -9.53
CA VAL A 285 19.94 -2.35 -10.29
C VAL A 285 19.63 -2.78 -11.72
N VAL A 286 20.09 -1.98 -12.68
CA VAL A 286 20.04 -2.24 -14.12
C VAL A 286 21.47 -2.51 -14.58
N GLU A 287 21.71 -3.73 -15.04
CA GLU A 287 22.98 -4.15 -15.63
C GLU A 287 22.85 -4.15 -17.17
N ASP A 288 23.70 -3.42 -17.87
CA ASP A 288 23.80 -3.41 -19.34
C ASP A 288 25.27 -3.62 -19.75
N GLY A 289 25.64 -4.87 -20.02
CA GLY A 289 27.02 -5.26 -20.24
C GLY A 289 27.90 -4.96 -19.02
N ASP A 290 28.84 -4.04 -19.18
CA ASP A 290 29.73 -3.57 -18.10
C ASP A 290 29.21 -2.32 -17.38
N ALA A 291 28.11 -1.73 -17.85
CA ALA A 291 27.46 -0.60 -17.20
C ALA A 291 26.48 -1.08 -16.11
N CYS A 292 26.47 -0.38 -14.99
CA CYS A 292 25.55 -0.61 -13.89
C CYS A 292 24.93 0.71 -13.45
N ALA A 293 23.61 0.77 -13.43
CA ALA A 293 22.86 1.94 -12.99
C ALA A 293 21.88 1.55 -11.89
N CYS A 294 21.69 2.43 -10.92
CA CYS A 294 20.72 2.26 -9.87
C CYS A 294 19.57 3.24 -10.05
N LEU A 295 18.39 2.81 -9.63
CA LEU A 295 17.17 3.59 -9.62
C LEU A 295 16.34 3.28 -8.39
N LEU A 296 15.67 4.30 -7.86
CA LEU A 296 14.94 4.22 -6.61
C LEU A 296 13.46 3.97 -6.91
N VAL A 297 12.90 2.98 -6.25
CA VAL A 297 11.46 2.68 -6.24
C VAL A 297 10.90 2.82 -4.84
N ASP A 298 9.56 2.85 -4.74
CA ASP A 298 8.85 2.97 -3.47
C ASP A 298 9.34 4.17 -2.64
N THR A 299 9.29 5.35 -3.25
CA THR A 299 9.80 6.62 -2.71
C THR A 299 8.89 7.19 -1.61
N GLY A 300 8.22 6.35 -0.84
CA GLY A 300 7.42 6.78 0.30
C GLY A 300 8.27 7.61 1.28
N PRO A 301 7.77 8.75 1.79
CA PRO A 301 8.56 9.56 2.70
C PRO A 301 8.74 8.85 4.04
N ALA A 302 9.99 8.77 4.48
CA ALA A 302 10.43 8.26 5.78
C ALA A 302 11.28 9.33 6.51
N PRO A 303 10.72 10.50 6.84
CA PRO A 303 11.49 11.63 7.43
C PRO A 303 12.11 11.29 8.79
N PHE A 304 11.59 10.26 9.46
CA PHE A 304 12.09 9.78 10.74
C PHE A 304 13.36 8.94 10.65
N HIS A 305 13.78 8.53 9.44
CA HIS A 305 15.04 7.81 9.27
C HIS A 305 16.23 8.73 9.58
N ASP A 306 17.11 8.27 10.46
CA ASP A 306 18.35 8.94 10.78
C ASP A 306 19.52 8.28 10.04
N TYR A 307 20.03 9.00 9.05
CA TYR A 307 21.19 8.61 8.26
C TYR A 307 22.47 9.34 8.67
N SER A 308 22.48 10.06 9.81
CA SER A 308 23.63 10.85 10.26
C SER A 308 24.88 10.01 10.56
N ARG A 309 24.70 8.71 10.82
CA ARG A 309 25.77 7.73 11.07
C ARG A 309 25.85 6.66 9.98
N PHE A 310 25.29 6.93 8.80
CA PHE A 310 25.30 5.95 7.72
C PHE A 310 26.74 5.64 7.29
N ASP A 311 27.10 4.36 7.32
CA ASP A 311 28.35 3.83 6.79
C ASP A 311 28.03 2.82 5.69
N PHE A 312 28.65 2.98 4.52
CA PHE A 312 28.33 2.13 3.38
C PHE A 312 28.84 0.69 3.55
N GLU A 313 29.98 0.49 4.22
CA GLU A 313 30.51 -0.86 4.45
C GLU A 313 29.58 -1.64 5.38
N GLU A 314 29.16 -1.03 6.49
CA GLU A 314 28.17 -1.60 7.40
C GLU A 314 26.83 -1.85 6.68
N TYR A 315 26.38 -0.89 5.86
CA TYR A 315 25.17 -1.06 5.07
C TYR A 315 25.25 -2.28 4.14
N TRP A 316 26.36 -2.41 3.41
CA TRP A 316 26.54 -3.46 2.41
C TRP A 316 26.76 -4.85 3.01
N ASP A 317 27.59 -4.94 4.05
CA ASP A 317 28.04 -6.22 4.62
C ASP A 317 27.12 -6.75 5.73
N VAL A 318 26.34 -5.87 6.37
CA VAL A 318 25.50 -6.23 7.52
C VAL A 318 24.02 -5.95 7.22
N VAL A 319 23.67 -4.69 6.95
CA VAL A 319 22.26 -4.27 6.87
C VAL A 319 21.53 -4.91 5.68
N VAL A 320 22.17 -4.96 4.51
CA VAL A 320 21.57 -5.55 3.31
C VAL A 320 21.27 -7.05 3.52
N PRO A 321 22.25 -7.90 3.93
CA PRO A 321 21.98 -9.30 4.27
C PRO A 321 20.88 -9.51 5.31
N GLU A 322 20.88 -8.71 6.39
CA GLU A 322 19.87 -8.82 7.46
C GLU A 322 18.45 -8.48 6.96
N LYS A 323 18.31 -7.41 6.16
CA LYS A 323 17.02 -7.05 5.56
C LYS A 323 16.53 -8.12 4.60
N ILE A 324 17.41 -8.66 3.76
CA ILE A 324 17.09 -9.77 2.85
C ILE A 324 16.61 -11.00 3.64
N ALA A 325 17.28 -11.36 4.73
CA ALA A 325 16.85 -12.46 5.59
C ALA A 325 15.44 -12.22 6.15
N ARG A 326 15.13 -10.99 6.59
CA ARG A 326 13.80 -10.60 7.07
C ARG A 326 12.74 -10.68 5.97
N TYR A 327 13.06 -10.26 4.74
CA TYR A 327 12.15 -10.36 3.58
C TYR A 327 11.80 -11.81 3.26
N ARG A 328 12.76 -12.74 3.37
CA ARG A 328 12.48 -14.19 3.22
C ARG A 328 11.56 -14.72 4.32
N THR A 329 11.73 -14.26 5.57
CA THR A 329 10.87 -14.68 6.70
C THR A 329 9.40 -14.32 6.47
N VAL A 330 9.12 -13.18 5.86
CA VAL A 330 7.74 -12.72 5.58
C VAL A 330 7.23 -13.13 4.19
N GLY A 331 8.04 -13.83 3.39
CA GLY A 331 7.66 -14.32 2.06
C GLY A 331 7.61 -13.24 0.96
N TYR A 332 8.35 -12.13 1.13
CA TYR A 332 8.44 -11.08 0.11
C TYR A 332 9.41 -11.43 -1.03
N ILE A 333 10.39 -12.30 -0.77
CA ILE A 333 11.35 -12.83 -1.75
C ILE A 333 11.61 -14.32 -1.55
#